data_AF-A0A1C4YUL0-F1
#
_entry.id   AF-A0A1C4YUL0-F1
#
_cell.length_a   1.000
_cell.length_b   1.000
_cell.length_c   1.000
_cell.angle_alpha   90.00
_cell.angle_beta   90.00
_cell.angle_gamma   90.00
#
_symmetry.space_group_name_H-M   'P 1'
#
loop_
_entity.id
_entity.type
_entity.pdbx_description
1 polymer ?
#
loop_
_entity_poly.entity_id
_entity_poly.type
_entity_poly.pdbx_seq_one_letter_code
_entity_poly.pdbx_strand_id
1 'polypeptide(L)'
;MSTRISCEVREEPAVTVVRLAGELDLVTMRSVHTELERCLAAQPDALVVDLERLAVADRLALSVFAAAARRAADWPAVPVVLCAPPPTAAAWLAETTACRVVPVRPDRAEAAALAGAAAAPRLRARLEPVADACRRARELVADACGRWNIPELAGPASLVLTELVGNVVRHARTPMQVTLTLRRPYLRVAVMDGSPADARAVTTRDPGPRAGAG
;
A
#
# COMPACT_ATOMS: atom_id res chain seq x y z
N MET A 1 25.87 -20.81 -5.98
CA MET A 1 26.38 -19.47 -5.60
C MET A 1 25.16 -18.61 -5.36
N SER A 2 25.02 -17.95 -4.21
CA SER A 2 23.84 -17.13 -3.92
C SER A 2 23.87 -15.88 -4.79
N THR A 3 23.14 -15.91 -5.91
CA THR A 3 22.82 -14.71 -6.70
C THR A 3 21.97 -13.80 -5.81
N ARG A 4 22.59 -12.77 -5.23
CA ARG A 4 21.86 -11.78 -4.43
C ARG A 4 21.10 -10.87 -5.38
N ILE A 5 19.77 -10.89 -5.26
CA ILE A 5 18.93 -9.80 -5.76
C ILE A 5 19.09 -8.59 -4.83
N SER A 6 19.21 -7.39 -5.38
CA SER A 6 19.21 -6.13 -4.64
C SER A 6 18.01 -5.29 -5.03
N CYS A 7 17.39 -4.66 -4.03
CA CYS A 7 16.30 -3.71 -4.20
C CYS A 7 16.76 -2.33 -3.73
N GLU A 8 16.68 -1.34 -4.62
CA GLU A 8 16.92 0.06 -4.27
C GLU A 8 15.60 0.83 -4.39
N VAL A 9 15.21 1.53 -3.32
CA VAL A 9 13.97 2.32 -3.29
C VAL A 9 14.32 3.80 -3.40
N ARG A 10 13.67 4.50 -4.33
CA ARG A 10 13.81 5.95 -4.52
C ARG A 10 12.44 6.60 -4.51
N GLU A 11 12.31 7.66 -3.73
CA GLU A 11 11.11 8.50 -3.73
C GLU A 11 11.29 9.60 -4.78
N GLU A 12 10.44 9.60 -5.80
CA GLU A 12 10.40 10.62 -6.85
C GLU A 12 9.11 11.45 -6.71
N PRO A 13 9.04 12.67 -7.28
CA PRO A 13 7.80 13.43 -7.29
C PRO A 13 6.68 12.62 -7.96
N ALA A 14 5.62 12.31 -7.20
CA ALA A 14 4.43 11.54 -7.57
C ALA A 14 4.54 10.00 -7.63
N VAL A 15 5.75 9.41 -7.64
CA VAL A 15 5.91 7.95 -7.66
C VAL A 15 7.06 7.48 -6.78
N THR A 16 6.91 6.29 -6.20
CA THR A 16 8.04 5.57 -5.60
C THR A 16 8.58 4.56 -6.61
N VAL A 17 9.88 4.58 -6.86
CA VAL A 17 10.56 3.69 -7.79
C VAL A 17 11.34 2.63 -7.02
N VAL A 18 11.10 1.36 -7.32
CA VAL A 18 11.85 0.21 -6.80
C VAL A 18 12.68 -0.36 -7.94
N ARG A 19 14.00 -0.20 -7.89
CA ARG A 19 14.92 -0.76 -8.87
C ARG A 19 15.40 -2.12 -8.42
N LEU A 20 15.16 -3.13 -9.25
CA LEU A 20 15.60 -4.50 -9.01
C LEU A 20 16.84 -4.78 -9.86
N ALA A 21 17.86 -5.35 -9.23
CA ALA A 21 19.07 -5.77 -9.93
C ALA A 21 19.53 -7.14 -9.43
N GLY A 22 20.07 -7.95 -10.34
CA GLY A 22 20.49 -9.33 -10.07
C GLY A 22 19.57 -10.34 -10.74
N GLU A 23 19.47 -11.52 -10.16
CA GLU A 23 18.73 -12.65 -10.72
C GLU A 23 17.46 -12.94 -9.92
N LEU A 24 16.33 -13.02 -10.61
CA LEU A 24 15.03 -13.41 -10.07
C LEU A 24 14.78 -14.90 -10.33
N ASP A 25 14.76 -15.67 -9.25
CA ASP A 25 14.46 -17.10 -9.22
C ASP A 25 13.41 -17.38 -8.11
N LEU A 26 13.07 -18.65 -7.90
CA LEU A 26 12.11 -19.04 -6.86
C LEU A 26 12.59 -18.74 -5.42
N VAL A 27 13.89 -18.61 -5.19
CA VAL A 27 14.49 -18.30 -3.89
C VAL A 27 14.47 -16.78 -3.65
N THR A 28 14.93 -15.99 -4.60
CA THR A 28 15.04 -14.53 -4.51
C THR A 28 13.69 -13.83 -4.63
N MET A 29 12.69 -14.49 -5.24
CA MET A 29 11.28 -14.06 -5.27
C MET A 29 10.77 -13.64 -3.87
N ARG A 30 11.10 -14.39 -2.82
CA ARG A 30 10.61 -14.10 -1.46
C ARG A 30 11.14 -12.77 -0.95
N SER A 31 12.42 -12.49 -1.22
CA SER A 31 13.03 -11.21 -0.87
C SER A 31 12.35 -10.07 -1.62
N VAL A 32 12.16 -10.19 -2.94
CA VAL A 32 11.43 -9.18 -3.73
C VAL A 32 10.02 -8.96 -3.21
N HIS A 33 9.28 -10.03 -2.91
CA HIS A 33 7.94 -9.92 -2.33
C HIS A 33 7.95 -9.11 -1.03
N THR A 34 8.88 -9.41 -0.13
CA THR A 34 9.01 -8.72 1.17
C THR A 34 9.32 -7.23 0.99
N GLU A 35 10.21 -6.89 0.06
CA GLU A 35 10.58 -5.51 -0.26
C GLU A 35 9.40 -4.74 -0.86
N LEU A 36 8.67 -5.33 -1.82
CA LEU A 36 7.50 -4.71 -2.42
C LEU A 36 6.36 -4.51 -1.40
N GLU A 37 6.11 -5.50 -0.54
CA GLU A 37 5.15 -5.35 0.56
C GLU A 37 5.55 -4.23 1.52
N ARG A 38 6.84 -4.10 1.85
CA ARG A 38 7.32 -2.98 2.70
C ARG A 38 7.09 -1.64 2.04
N CYS A 39 7.36 -1.51 0.74
CA CYS A 39 7.09 -0.29 -0.01
C CYS A 39 5.59 0.03 -0.01
N LEU A 40 4.75 -0.97 -0.28
CA LEU A 40 3.29 -0.81 -0.26
C LEU A 40 2.76 -0.49 1.14
N ALA A 41 3.40 -0.96 2.21
CA ALA A 41 3.01 -0.64 3.58
C ALA A 41 3.16 0.86 3.90
N ALA A 42 4.17 1.54 3.36
CA ALA A 42 4.30 3.01 3.43
C ALA A 42 3.18 3.74 2.65
N GLN A 43 2.42 2.97 1.84
CA GLN A 43 1.32 3.40 1.01
C GLN A 43 1.71 4.56 0.10
N PRO A 44 2.65 4.45 -0.84
CA PRO A 44 2.98 5.55 -1.75
C PRO A 44 1.78 5.97 -2.60
N ASP A 45 1.85 7.05 -3.37
CA ASP A 45 0.75 7.41 -4.28
C ASP A 45 0.70 6.47 -5.51
N ALA A 46 1.87 6.00 -5.95
CA ALA A 46 2.07 5.05 -7.03
C ALA A 46 3.43 4.34 -6.86
N LEU A 47 3.55 3.11 -7.39
CA LEU A 47 4.76 2.30 -7.34
C LEU A 47 5.20 1.89 -8.75
N VAL A 48 6.43 2.24 -9.12
CA VAL A 48 7.07 1.81 -10.36
C VAL A 48 8.16 0.80 -10.02
N VAL A 49 8.16 -0.36 -10.66
CA VAL A 49 9.21 -1.37 -10.47
C VAL A 49 10.08 -1.42 -11.72
N ASP A 50 11.32 -0.97 -11.58
CA ASP A 50 12.32 -0.92 -12.63
C ASP A 50 13.06 -2.26 -12.72
N LEU A 51 12.92 -2.90 -13.88
CA LEU A 51 13.45 -4.23 -14.19
C LEU A 51 14.69 -4.17 -15.09
N GLU A 52 15.21 -2.98 -15.42
CA GLU A 52 16.30 -2.78 -16.40
C GLU A 52 17.51 -3.68 -16.13
N ARG A 53 17.82 -3.91 -14.85
CA ARG A 53 18.97 -4.69 -14.39
C ARG A 53 18.59 -6.08 -13.86
N LEU A 54 17.39 -6.56 -14.15
CA LEU A 54 16.88 -7.82 -13.65
C LEU A 54 17.02 -8.93 -14.69
N ALA A 55 17.85 -9.93 -14.40
CA ALA A 55 17.80 -11.20 -15.09
C ALA A 55 16.72 -12.09 -14.45
N VAL A 56 15.97 -12.84 -15.24
CA VAL A 56 14.96 -13.77 -14.73
C VAL A 56 15.41 -15.18 -15.05
N ALA A 57 15.70 -15.99 -14.03
CA ALA A 57 16.12 -17.37 -14.19
C ALA A 57 14.90 -18.31 -14.24
N ASP A 58 13.88 -18.04 -13.43
CA ASP A 58 12.65 -18.83 -13.38
C ASP A 58 11.43 -17.99 -13.79
N ARG A 59 10.73 -18.41 -14.85
CA ARG A 59 9.51 -17.73 -15.31
C ARG A 59 8.41 -17.65 -14.25
N LEU A 60 8.29 -18.66 -13.39
CA LEU A 60 7.32 -18.67 -12.29
C LEU A 60 7.60 -17.56 -11.26
N ALA A 61 8.85 -17.12 -11.14
CA ALA A 61 9.26 -16.07 -10.22
C ALA A 61 8.66 -14.69 -10.58
N LEU A 62 8.21 -14.49 -11.83
CA LEU A 62 7.49 -13.27 -12.24
C LEU A 62 6.14 -13.09 -11.54
N SER A 63 5.56 -14.17 -11.00
CA SER A 63 4.27 -14.09 -10.30
C SER A 63 4.31 -13.20 -9.05
N VAL A 64 5.50 -12.85 -8.54
CA VAL A 64 5.68 -11.89 -7.45
C VAL A 64 5.12 -10.51 -7.79
N PHE A 65 5.28 -10.05 -9.03
CA PHE A 65 4.78 -8.74 -9.47
C PHE A 65 3.26 -8.74 -9.53
N ALA A 66 2.69 -9.84 -10.01
CA ALA A 66 1.25 -10.03 -10.05
C ALA A 66 0.64 -10.12 -8.64
N ALA A 67 1.33 -10.78 -7.70
CA ALA A 67 0.92 -10.84 -6.30
C ALA A 67 0.93 -9.45 -5.66
N ALA A 68 2.03 -8.69 -5.83
CA ALA A 68 2.16 -7.33 -5.31
C ALA A 68 1.10 -6.40 -5.90
N ALA A 69 0.85 -6.44 -7.22
CA ALA A 69 -0.15 -5.60 -7.86
C ALA A 69 -1.59 -5.91 -7.40
N ARG A 70 -1.95 -7.20 -7.26
CA ARG A 70 -3.26 -7.60 -6.72
C ARG A 70 -3.43 -7.13 -5.29
N ARG A 71 -2.41 -7.37 -4.45
CA ARG A 71 -2.41 -6.89 -3.06
C ARG A 71 -2.60 -5.38 -3.04
N ALA A 72 -1.82 -4.64 -3.82
CA ALA A 72 -1.86 -3.20 -3.90
C ALA A 72 -3.22 -2.65 -4.37
N ALA A 73 -3.90 -3.32 -5.30
CA ALA A 73 -5.25 -2.92 -5.74
C ALA A 73 -6.29 -3.05 -4.60
N ASP A 74 -6.23 -4.14 -3.84
CA ASP A 74 -7.15 -4.40 -2.72
C ASP A 74 -6.84 -3.53 -1.51
N TRP A 75 -5.56 -3.37 -1.18
CA TRP A 75 -5.06 -2.42 -0.18
C TRP A 75 -3.54 -2.31 -0.36
N PRO A 76 -2.97 -1.11 -0.56
CA PRO A 76 -3.52 0.21 -0.20
C PRO A 76 -4.20 1.03 -1.32
N ALA A 77 -4.63 0.45 -2.45
CA ALA A 77 -5.01 1.17 -3.68
C ALA A 77 -3.85 1.97 -4.28
N VAL A 78 -2.72 1.29 -4.47
CA VAL A 78 -1.53 1.85 -5.12
C VAL A 78 -1.39 1.25 -6.50
N PRO A 79 -1.38 2.07 -7.57
CA PRO A 79 -1.05 1.60 -8.90
C PRO A 79 0.37 1.03 -8.91
N VAL A 80 0.54 -0.17 -9.47
CA VAL A 80 1.85 -0.80 -9.66
C VAL A 80 2.10 -0.95 -11.15
N VAL A 81 3.21 -0.40 -11.64
CA VAL A 81 3.61 -0.48 -13.05
C VAL A 81 5.04 -0.99 -13.14
N LEU A 82 5.30 -1.96 -14.03
CA LEU A 82 6.64 -2.45 -14.31
C LEU A 82 7.24 -1.66 -15.47
N CYS A 83 8.55 -1.44 -15.44
CA CYS A 83 9.24 -0.74 -16.52
C CYS A 83 10.58 -1.36 -16.90
N ALA A 84 11.02 -1.05 -18.13
CA ALA A 84 12.29 -1.49 -18.70
C ALA A 84 12.61 -2.99 -18.55
N PRO A 85 11.67 -3.93 -18.74
CA PRO A 85 12.01 -5.34 -18.70
C PRO A 85 13.00 -5.71 -19.83
N PRO A 86 14.05 -6.49 -19.56
CA PRO A 86 14.86 -7.08 -20.61
C PRO A 86 14.02 -7.94 -21.55
N PRO A 87 14.42 -8.14 -22.82
CA PRO A 87 13.57 -8.78 -23.84
C PRO A 87 12.98 -10.14 -23.43
N THR A 88 13.77 -10.98 -22.75
CA THR A 88 13.32 -12.29 -22.24
C THR A 88 12.26 -12.15 -21.15
N ALA A 89 12.48 -11.26 -20.19
CA ALA A 89 11.52 -10.96 -19.13
C ALA A 89 10.22 -10.36 -19.70
N ALA A 90 10.34 -9.48 -20.70
CA ALA A 90 9.20 -8.85 -21.37
C ALA A 90 8.31 -9.91 -22.05
N ALA A 91 8.92 -10.85 -22.80
CA ALA A 91 8.20 -11.96 -23.42
C ALA A 91 7.49 -12.84 -22.37
N TRP A 92 8.20 -13.23 -21.32
CA TRP A 92 7.61 -14.05 -20.25
C TRP A 92 6.50 -13.35 -19.48
N LEU A 93 6.61 -12.04 -19.23
CA LEU A 93 5.54 -11.25 -18.61
C LEU A 93 4.29 -11.22 -19.50
N ALA A 94 4.45 -11.03 -20.82
CA ALA A 94 3.34 -11.01 -21.77
C ALA A 94 2.62 -12.36 -21.87
N GLU A 95 3.38 -13.46 -21.82
CA GLU A 95 2.84 -14.81 -21.93
C GLU A 95 2.33 -15.38 -20.59
N THR A 96 2.66 -14.77 -19.45
CA THR A 96 2.24 -15.26 -18.12
C THR A 96 0.90 -14.63 -17.73
N THR A 97 -0.19 -15.41 -17.77
CA THR A 97 -1.56 -14.94 -17.48
C THR A 97 -1.68 -14.18 -16.16
N ALA A 98 -1.00 -14.64 -15.10
CA ALA A 98 -1.03 -13.97 -13.81
C ALA A 98 -0.51 -12.53 -13.86
N CYS A 99 0.43 -12.23 -14.77
CA CYS A 99 1.07 -10.91 -14.91
C CYS A 99 0.27 -9.94 -15.79
N ARG A 100 -0.77 -10.39 -16.51
CA ARG A 100 -1.60 -9.52 -17.36
C ARG A 100 -2.30 -8.39 -16.61
N VAL A 101 -2.45 -8.54 -15.29
CA VAL A 101 -3.03 -7.51 -14.41
C VAL A 101 -2.06 -6.37 -14.10
N VAL A 102 -0.77 -6.51 -14.43
CA VAL A 102 0.26 -5.52 -14.14
C VAL A 102 0.68 -4.82 -15.44
N PRO A 103 0.44 -3.51 -15.59
CA PRO A 103 0.91 -2.77 -16.74
C PRO A 103 2.44 -2.80 -16.84
N VAL A 104 2.94 -2.95 -18.06
CA VAL A 104 4.37 -2.93 -18.39
C VAL A 104 4.64 -1.80 -19.38
N ARG A 105 5.68 -1.03 -19.14
CA ARG A 105 6.11 0.09 -20.01
C ARG A 105 7.58 -0.03 -20.40
N PRO A 106 7.99 0.53 -21.55
CA PRO A 106 9.36 0.41 -22.05
C PRO A 106 10.36 1.13 -21.15
N ASP A 107 9.98 2.26 -20.53
CA ASP A 107 10.86 3.04 -19.68
C ASP A 107 10.17 3.59 -18.42
N ARG A 108 10.98 4.16 -17.53
CA ARG A 108 10.55 4.68 -16.24
C ARG A 108 9.64 5.90 -16.38
N ALA A 109 9.85 6.74 -17.39
CA ALA A 109 9.08 7.97 -17.56
C ALA A 109 7.64 7.65 -17.98
N GLU A 110 7.46 6.75 -18.95
CA GLU A 110 6.13 6.26 -19.34
C GLU A 110 5.43 5.52 -18.21
N ALA A 111 6.17 4.71 -17.44
CA ALA A 111 5.63 4.01 -16.28
C ALA A 111 5.17 4.97 -15.18
N ALA A 112 5.99 5.98 -14.86
CA ALA A 112 5.67 6.99 -13.88
C ALA A 112 4.45 7.82 -14.29
N ALA A 113 4.37 8.22 -15.56
CA ALA A 113 3.21 8.93 -16.11
C ALA A 113 1.92 8.11 -15.99
N LEU A 114 1.97 6.82 -16.36
CA LEU A 114 0.82 5.91 -16.25
C LEU A 114 0.40 5.71 -14.78
N ALA A 115 1.37 5.44 -13.90
CA ALA A 115 1.11 5.17 -12.50
C ALA A 115 0.57 6.41 -11.79
N GLY A 116 1.13 7.60 -12.06
CA GLY A 116 0.66 8.88 -11.53
C GLY A 116 -0.74 9.25 -12.02
N ALA A 117 -1.06 9.00 -13.30
CA ALA A 117 -2.41 9.22 -13.83
C ALA A 117 -3.46 8.27 -13.21
N ALA A 118 -3.05 7.07 -12.81
CA ALA A 118 -3.92 6.09 -12.14
C ALA A 118 -3.98 6.29 -10.61
N ALA A 119 -3.19 7.20 -10.04
CA ALA A 119 -3.12 7.40 -8.60
C ALA A 119 -4.48 7.89 -8.05
N ALA A 120 -4.95 7.21 -7.01
CA ALA A 120 -6.18 7.59 -6.34
C ALA A 120 -5.97 8.89 -5.54
N PRO A 121 -6.95 9.83 -5.52
CA PRO A 121 -6.87 10.99 -4.66
C PRO A 121 -6.66 10.57 -3.20
N ARG A 122 -5.64 11.15 -2.58
CA ARG A 122 -5.19 10.77 -1.25
C ARG A 122 -4.84 11.99 -0.42
N LEU A 123 -5.13 11.92 0.88
CA LEU A 123 -4.78 12.93 1.85
C LEU A 123 -4.07 12.28 3.04
N ARG A 124 -2.96 12.89 3.47
CA ARG A 124 -2.14 12.38 4.58
C ARG A 124 -1.95 13.46 5.63
N ALA A 125 -1.92 13.04 6.89
CA ALA A 125 -1.51 13.91 7.98
C ALA A 125 -0.70 13.11 9.00
N ARG A 126 0.36 13.74 9.50
CA ARG A 126 1.07 13.25 10.68
C ARG A 126 0.43 13.86 11.92
N LEU A 127 0.04 13.01 12.87
CA LEU A 127 -0.55 13.41 14.14
C LEU A 127 0.33 12.92 15.29
N GLU A 128 0.49 13.78 16.29
CA GLU A 128 1.13 13.41 17.56
C GLU A 128 0.09 12.74 18.48
N PRO A 129 0.49 11.84 19.39
CA PRO A 129 -0.42 11.09 20.26
C PRO A 129 -0.93 11.93 21.44
N VAL A 130 -1.60 13.04 21.13
CA VAL A 130 -2.13 14.01 22.10
C VAL A 130 -3.66 14.02 22.08
N ALA A 131 -4.28 14.56 23.12
CA ALA A 131 -5.74 14.62 23.26
C ALA A 131 -6.45 15.26 22.03
N ASP A 132 -5.78 16.21 21.39
CA ASP A 132 -6.29 16.95 20.24
C ASP A 132 -6.27 16.16 18.91
N ALA A 133 -5.58 15.00 18.86
CA ALA A 133 -5.41 14.22 17.63
C ALA A 133 -6.76 13.80 17.01
N CYS A 134 -7.74 13.43 17.83
CA CYS A 134 -9.08 13.05 17.37
C CYS A 134 -9.85 14.23 16.75
N ARG A 135 -9.62 15.47 17.20
CA ARG A 135 -10.20 16.66 16.56
C ARG A 135 -9.59 16.88 15.18
N ARG A 136 -8.25 16.88 15.10
CA ARG A 136 -7.52 17.03 13.83
C ARG A 136 -7.87 15.94 12.82
N ALA A 137 -8.10 14.72 13.29
CA ALA A 137 -8.53 13.61 12.45
C ALA A 137 -9.91 13.86 11.80
N ARG A 138 -10.88 14.38 12.56
CA ARG A 138 -12.21 14.75 12.03
C ARG A 138 -12.13 15.91 11.03
N GLU A 139 -11.26 16.89 11.29
CA GLU A 139 -11.00 17.99 10.35
C GLU A 139 -10.41 17.48 9.03
N LEU A 140 -9.50 16.51 9.10
CA LEU A 140 -8.94 15.86 7.91
C LEU A 140 -10.01 15.15 7.07
N VAL A 141 -10.96 14.47 7.73
CA VAL A 141 -12.10 13.82 7.05
C VAL A 141 -13.01 14.85 6.41
N ALA A 142 -13.33 15.94 7.13
CA ALA A 142 -14.17 17.01 6.59
C ALA A 142 -13.51 17.67 5.35
N ASP A 143 -12.21 17.97 5.42
CA ASP A 143 -11.44 18.50 4.28
C ASP A 143 -11.46 17.53 3.10
N ALA A 144 -11.11 16.25 3.33
CA ALA A 144 -11.09 15.24 2.28
C ALA A 144 -12.46 15.05 1.63
N CYS A 145 -13.53 14.91 2.42
CA CYS A 145 -14.88 14.72 1.91
C CYS A 145 -15.39 15.95 1.15
N GLY A 146 -15.05 17.16 1.60
CA GLY A 146 -15.37 18.40 0.89
C GLY A 146 -14.63 18.50 -0.44
N ARG A 147 -13.31 18.29 -0.43
CA ARG A 147 -12.45 18.33 -1.64
C ARG A 147 -12.85 17.30 -2.69
N TRP A 148 -13.33 16.14 -2.26
CA TRP A 148 -13.71 15.04 -3.15
C TRP A 148 -15.20 14.97 -3.47
N ASN A 149 -15.98 15.93 -2.94
CA ASN A 149 -17.43 16.05 -3.14
C ASN A 149 -18.20 14.75 -2.78
N ILE A 150 -17.94 14.22 -1.57
CA ILE A 150 -18.58 13.03 -0.99
C ILE A 150 -19.02 13.28 0.47
N PRO A 151 -19.88 14.30 0.71
CA PRO A 151 -20.28 14.71 2.05
C PRO A 151 -20.94 13.59 2.87
N GLU A 152 -21.61 12.64 2.22
CA GLU A 152 -22.29 11.51 2.84
C GLU A 152 -21.35 10.57 3.62
N LEU A 153 -20.06 10.54 3.28
CA LEU A 153 -19.07 9.71 3.96
C LEU A 153 -18.40 10.41 5.16
N ALA A 154 -18.61 11.71 5.35
CA ALA A 154 -17.92 12.48 6.39
C ALA A 154 -18.22 11.98 7.81
N GLY A 155 -19.48 11.67 8.11
CA GLY A 155 -19.90 11.15 9.41
C GLY A 155 -19.32 9.76 9.71
N PRO A 156 -19.60 8.73 8.87
CA PRO A 156 -19.06 7.39 9.05
C PRO A 156 -17.53 7.34 9.10
N ALA A 157 -16.84 8.06 8.20
CA ALA A 157 -15.38 8.09 8.18
C ALA A 157 -14.78 8.80 9.40
N SER A 158 -15.43 9.85 9.90
CA SER A 158 -15.00 10.55 11.13
C SER A 158 -15.06 9.63 12.34
N LEU A 159 -16.10 8.80 12.46
CA LEU A 159 -16.23 7.83 13.55
C LEU A 159 -15.10 6.80 13.47
N VAL A 160 -14.94 6.14 12.33
CA VAL A 160 -13.90 5.11 12.14
C VAL A 160 -12.51 5.67 12.42
N LEU A 161 -12.19 6.83 11.86
CA LEU A 161 -10.88 7.42 12.04
C LEU A 161 -10.63 7.86 13.49
N THR A 162 -11.64 8.40 14.17
CA THR A 162 -11.54 8.81 15.59
C THR A 162 -11.23 7.60 16.48
N GLU A 163 -11.86 6.46 16.24
CA GLU A 163 -11.59 5.24 17.00
C GLU A 163 -10.17 4.71 16.76
N LEU A 164 -9.73 4.68 15.50
CA LEU A 164 -8.37 4.26 15.16
C LEU A 164 -7.32 5.18 15.80
N VAL A 165 -7.47 6.50 15.65
CA VAL A 165 -6.57 7.49 16.27
C VAL A 165 -6.63 7.41 17.80
N GLY A 166 -7.82 7.28 18.37
CA GLY A 166 -8.01 7.12 19.81
C GLY A 166 -7.31 5.89 20.37
N ASN A 167 -7.32 4.77 19.63
CA ASN A 167 -6.56 3.57 20.00
C ASN A 167 -5.06 3.83 19.99
N VAL A 168 -4.53 4.53 18.99
CA VAL A 168 -3.11 4.89 18.96
C VAL A 168 -2.74 5.80 20.13
N VAL A 169 -3.54 6.84 20.41
CA VAL A 169 -3.31 7.76 21.54
C VAL A 169 -3.32 7.01 22.88
N ARG A 170 -4.29 6.11 23.10
CA ARG A 170 -4.44 5.39 24.38
C ARG A 170 -3.35 4.32 24.57
N HIS A 171 -3.05 3.57 23.52
CA HIS A 171 -2.32 2.31 23.62
C HIS A 171 -0.90 2.37 23.04
N ALA A 172 -0.72 2.88 21.82
CA ALA A 172 0.57 2.89 21.16
C ALA A 172 1.46 4.07 21.62
N ARG A 173 0.86 5.26 21.81
CA ARG A 173 1.53 6.49 22.29
C ARG A 173 2.73 6.90 21.44
N THR A 174 2.67 6.64 20.14
CA THR A 174 3.66 7.09 19.16
C THR A 174 3.05 8.12 18.21
N PRO A 175 3.87 8.91 17.51
CA PRO A 175 3.40 9.62 16.32
C PRO A 175 2.73 8.64 15.34
N MET A 176 1.78 9.14 14.55
CA MET A 176 1.02 8.33 13.61
C MET A 176 0.83 9.04 12.28
N GLN A 177 0.74 8.25 11.21
CA GLN A 177 0.35 8.70 9.89
C GLN A 177 -1.10 8.29 9.64
N VAL A 178 -1.96 9.28 9.44
CA VAL A 178 -3.32 9.09 8.94
C VAL A 178 -3.31 9.20 7.43
N THR A 179 -4.01 8.31 6.74
CA THR A 179 -4.16 8.35 5.29
C THR A 179 -5.60 8.08 4.88
N LEU A 180 -6.19 9.00 4.13
CA LEU A 180 -7.50 8.89 3.50
C LEU A 180 -7.30 8.68 2.00
N THR A 181 -8.00 7.72 1.40
CA THR A 181 -7.87 7.42 -0.04
C THR A 181 -9.23 7.20 -0.68
N LEU A 182 -9.51 7.96 -1.75
CA LEU A 182 -10.75 7.82 -2.51
C LEU A 182 -10.58 6.74 -3.59
N ARG A 183 -11.16 5.56 -3.35
CA ARG A 183 -11.29 4.50 -4.36
C ARG A 183 -12.77 4.20 -4.57
N ARG A 184 -13.42 4.98 -5.42
CA ARG A 184 -14.87 4.88 -5.65
C ARG A 184 -15.33 3.42 -5.87
N PRO A 185 -16.42 2.98 -5.23
CA PRO A 185 -17.33 3.77 -4.38
C PRO A 185 -16.87 3.94 -2.91
N TYR A 186 -15.65 3.56 -2.56
CA TYR A 186 -15.16 3.48 -1.19
C TYR A 186 -14.23 4.65 -0.81
N LEU A 187 -14.34 5.11 0.44
CA LEU A 187 -13.32 5.91 1.13
C LEU A 187 -12.55 4.99 2.06
N ARG A 188 -11.24 4.82 1.82
CA ARG A 188 -10.37 4.04 2.70
C ARG A 188 -9.77 4.94 3.77
N VAL A 189 -9.73 4.42 4.98
CA VAL A 189 -9.16 5.07 6.16
C VAL A 189 -8.04 4.18 6.69
N ALA A 190 -6.83 4.73 6.78
CA ALA A 190 -5.67 4.05 7.34
C ALA A 190 -5.05 4.88 8.45
N VAL A 191 -4.60 4.22 9.52
CA VAL A 191 -3.75 4.80 10.55
C VAL A 191 -2.56 3.86 10.73
N MET A 192 -1.35 4.39 10.60
CA MET A 192 -0.10 3.71 10.90
C MET A 192 0.52 4.37 12.11
N ASP A 193 0.74 3.61 13.17
CA ASP A 193 1.52 4.04 14.33
C ASP A 193 2.99 3.60 14.19
N GLY A 194 3.85 4.03 15.12
CA GLY A 194 5.26 3.68 15.16
C GLY A 194 5.57 2.51 16.10
N SER A 195 4.56 1.78 16.55
CA SER A 195 4.76 0.65 17.46
C SER A 195 5.41 -0.52 16.71
N PRO A 196 6.48 -1.12 17.25
CA PRO A 196 7.04 -2.35 16.69
C PRO A 196 6.21 -3.60 17.04
N ALA A 197 5.21 -3.48 17.91
CA ALA A 197 4.37 -4.60 18.32
C ALA A 197 3.31 -4.90 17.25
N ASP A 198 3.10 -6.18 16.96
CA ASP A 198 2.05 -6.62 16.05
C ASP A 198 0.67 -6.14 16.52
N ALA A 199 -0.17 -5.78 15.55
CA ALA A 199 -1.57 -5.47 15.80
C ALA A 199 -2.26 -6.69 16.40
N ARG A 200 -2.59 -6.62 17.69
CA ARG A 200 -3.40 -7.66 18.34
C ARG A 200 -4.85 -7.46 17.95
N ALA A 201 -5.39 -8.36 17.12
CA ALA A 201 -6.82 -8.43 16.90
C ALA A 201 -7.50 -8.73 18.25
N VAL A 202 -8.28 -7.78 18.76
CA VAL A 202 -9.17 -8.06 19.88
C VAL A 202 -10.29 -8.94 19.33
N THR A 203 -10.18 -10.25 19.48
CA THR A 203 -11.30 -11.16 19.23
C THR A 203 -12.34 -10.94 20.32
N THR A 204 -13.26 -9.99 20.13
CA THR A 204 -14.49 -9.97 20.92
C THR A 204 -15.38 -11.12 20.46
N ARG A 205 -15.21 -12.29 21.09
CA ARG A 205 -16.28 -13.26 21.30
C ARG A 205 -16.38 -13.47 22.80
N ASP A 206 -17.35 -12.82 23.43
CA ASP A 206 -18.44 -13.47 24.19
C ASP A 206 -19.31 -12.42 24.91
N PRO A 207 -20.57 -12.17 24.52
CA PRO A 207 -21.58 -11.76 25.47
C PRO A 207 -22.22 -13.05 25.99
N GLY A 208 -21.65 -13.62 27.05
CA GLY A 208 -22.30 -14.70 27.78
C GLY A 208 -23.71 -14.27 28.18
N PRO A 209 -24.72 -15.15 28.12
CA PRO A 209 -26.09 -14.78 28.43
C PRO A 209 -26.20 -14.44 29.90
N ARG A 210 -26.55 -13.18 30.21
CA ARG A 210 -27.09 -12.83 31.53
C ARG A 210 -28.46 -13.50 31.66
N ALA A 211 -28.48 -14.69 32.23
CA ALA A 211 -29.68 -15.26 32.82
C ALA A 211 -30.08 -14.37 34.01
N GLY A 212 -31.14 -13.58 33.83
CA GLY A 212 -31.84 -12.96 34.94
C GLY A 212 -32.62 -14.04 35.69
N ALA A 213 -32.23 -14.28 36.93
CA ALA A 213 -33.05 -14.92 37.94
C ALA A 213 -33.31 -13.86 39.02
N GLY A 214 -34.58 -13.65 39.36
CA GLY A 214 -35.03 -12.71 40.40
C GLY A 214 -36.15 -11.81 39.93
#